data_AF-A0A0C4DSC9-F1
#
_entry.id   AF-A0A0C4DSC9-F1
#
_cell.length_a   1.000
_cell.length_b   1.000
_cell.length_c   1.000
_cell.angle_alpha   90.00
_cell.angle_beta   90.00
_cell.angle_gamma   90.00
#
_symmetry.space_group_name_H-M   'P 1'
#
loop_
_entity.id
_entity.type
_entity.pdbx_description
1 polymer ?
#
loop_
_entity_poly.entity_id
_entity_poly.type
_entity_poly.pdbx_seq_one_letter_code
_entity_poly.pdbx_strand_id
1 'polypeptide(L)'
;MTVHPRRPEGPFKVLVIGGCYAGISACLNLLDLCSGRDPRCGKRVDDSPASLAPIEVEFTIVDERDGYFHIIGSPLALASNEYAEKAWVKFEDVAALQRPNIRIIQGSATHVDAASQTATVTPTGTTESRQLAYDFLIAASGLHRALSRLGCGKGPVCAVTAMSLGLGRALAHRRLGLSSEDPWPLARDPMIISADSYPLGTLNS
;
A
#
# COMPACT_ATOMS: atom_id res chain seq x y z
N MET A 1 22.83 31.02 5.41
CA MET A 1 23.09 29.59 5.65
C MET A 1 22.22 29.14 6.82
N THR A 2 20.97 28.76 6.54
CA THR A 2 20.06 28.20 7.55
C THR A 2 20.44 26.76 7.79
N VAL A 3 21.11 26.50 8.90
CA VAL A 3 21.42 25.15 9.39
C VAL A 3 20.08 24.45 9.65
N HIS A 4 19.80 23.37 8.91
CA HIS A 4 18.63 22.55 9.17
C HIS A 4 18.74 21.92 10.57
N PRO A 5 17.74 22.10 11.46
CA PRO A 5 17.82 21.61 12.81
C PRO A 5 17.63 20.09 12.79
N ARG A 6 18.57 19.38 13.42
CA ARG A 6 18.73 17.91 13.54
C ARG A 6 19.22 17.21 12.26
N ARG A 7 20.54 17.11 12.13
CA ARG A 7 21.14 15.89 11.57
C ARG A 7 20.92 14.79 12.62
N PRO A 8 20.19 13.70 12.34
CA PRO A 8 20.08 12.62 13.30
C PRO A 8 21.46 12.01 13.55
N GLU A 9 21.70 11.51 14.77
CA GLU A 9 22.92 10.77 15.12
C GLU A 9 22.95 9.35 14.49
N GLY A 10 22.20 9.13 13.42
CA GLY A 10 22.02 7.85 12.73
C GLY A 10 21.21 8.00 11.44
N PRO A 11 20.93 6.88 10.75
CA PRO A 11 20.15 6.89 9.51
C PRO A 11 18.72 7.37 9.76
N PHE A 12 18.15 8.08 8.77
CA PHE A 12 16.74 8.47 8.82
C PHE A 12 15.85 7.24 8.70
N LYS A 13 14.84 7.16 9.56
CA LYS A 13 13.89 6.04 9.61
C LYS A 13 12.65 6.37 8.79
N VAL A 14 12.44 5.61 7.72
CA VAL A 14 11.26 5.74 6.86
C VAL A 14 10.33 4.55 7.09
N LEU A 15 9.13 4.83 7.61
CA LEU A 15 8.08 3.83 7.75
C LEU A 15 7.17 3.85 6.53
N VAL A 16 6.98 2.69 5.90
CA VAL A 16 6.10 2.50 4.76
C VAL A 16 4.96 1.59 5.19
N ILE A 17 3.73 2.11 5.20
CA ILE A 17 2.53 1.31 5.48
C ILE A 17 1.94 0.89 4.13
N GLY A 18 1.96 -0.40 3.83
CA GLY A 18 1.57 -0.98 2.54
C GLY A 18 2.76 -1.25 1.64
N GLY A 19 2.99 -2.52 1.32
CA GLY A 19 4.05 -3.06 0.48
C GLY A 19 3.58 -3.40 -0.94
N CYS A 20 2.60 -2.69 -1.48
CA CYS A 20 2.15 -2.86 -2.87
C CYS A 20 2.83 -1.83 -3.81
N TYR A 21 2.24 -1.57 -4.98
CA TYR A 21 2.78 -0.68 -6.02
C TYR A 21 3.40 0.61 -5.47
N ALA A 22 2.63 1.44 -4.76
CA ALA A 22 3.10 2.74 -4.29
C ALA A 22 4.19 2.60 -3.21
N GLY A 23 4.04 1.69 -2.25
CA GLY A 23 4.99 1.53 -1.15
C GLY A 23 6.34 0.98 -1.61
N ILE A 24 6.34 -0.09 -2.41
CA ILE A 24 7.58 -0.65 -2.98
C ILE A 24 8.24 0.36 -3.92
N SER A 25 7.47 1.00 -4.80
CA SER A 25 8.01 2.00 -5.72
C SER A 25 8.65 3.15 -4.96
N ALA A 26 7.95 3.74 -3.97
CA ALA A 26 8.49 4.83 -3.18
C ALA A 26 9.76 4.43 -2.42
N CYS A 27 9.74 3.27 -1.74
CA CYS A 27 10.89 2.75 -1.02
C CYS A 27 12.13 2.61 -1.92
N LEU A 28 11.99 1.93 -3.07
CA LEU A 28 13.11 1.65 -3.95
C LEU A 28 13.62 2.90 -4.68
N ASN A 29 12.72 3.78 -5.13
CA ASN A 29 13.11 5.03 -5.78
C ASN A 29 13.81 5.98 -4.79
N LEU A 30 13.27 6.12 -3.57
CA LEU A 30 13.91 6.93 -2.54
C LEU A 30 15.27 6.36 -2.14
N LEU A 31 15.38 5.04 -2.02
CA LEU A 31 16.66 4.40 -1.73
C LEU A 31 17.71 4.70 -2.79
N ASP A 32 17.35 4.62 -4.07
CA ASP A 32 18.26 4.92 -5.17
C ASP A 32 18.64 6.42 -5.16
N LEU A 33 17.67 7.32 -4.97
CA LEU A 33 17.90 8.76 -4.85
C LEU A 33 18.84 9.12 -3.68
N CYS A 34 18.58 8.58 -2.49
CA CYS A 34 19.41 8.74 -1.29
C CYS A 34 20.81 8.15 -1.45
N SER A 35 21.00 7.22 -2.39
CA SER A 35 22.31 6.67 -2.76
C SER A 35 23.00 7.46 -3.88
N GLY A 36 22.46 8.61 -4.29
CA GLY A 36 22.98 9.42 -5.39
C GLY A 36 22.74 8.82 -6.79
N ARG A 37 21.84 7.83 -6.93
CA ARG A 37 21.49 7.18 -8.21
C ARG A 37 20.16 7.71 -8.73
N ASP A 38 19.92 7.51 -10.02
CA ASP A 38 18.64 7.87 -10.62
C ASP A 38 17.48 7.00 -10.09
N PRO A 39 16.26 7.55 -9.98
CA PRO A 39 15.10 6.78 -9.60
C PRO A 39 14.78 5.74 -10.68
N ARG A 40 14.33 4.55 -10.27
CA ARG A 40 13.89 3.47 -11.18
C ARG A 40 12.71 3.87 -12.05
N CYS A 41 11.89 4.78 -11.55
CA CYS A 41 10.70 5.26 -12.21
C CYS A 41 10.74 6.79 -12.29
N GLY A 42 10.88 7.33 -13.50
CA GLY A 42 10.88 8.77 -13.76
C GLY A 42 12.27 9.35 -13.97
N LYS A 43 12.41 10.66 -13.75
CA LYS A 43 13.65 11.40 -13.95
C LYS A 43 14.00 12.16 -12.68
N ARG A 44 15.30 12.23 -12.35
CA ARG A 44 15.80 13.14 -11.32
C ARG A 44 15.47 14.58 -11.71
N VAL A 45 15.01 15.36 -10.73
CA VAL A 45 14.59 16.75 -10.95
C VAL A 45 15.75 17.73 -10.70
N ASP A 46 16.71 17.36 -9.84
CA ASP A 46 17.87 18.16 -9.48
C ASP A 46 19.15 17.32 -9.51
N ASP A 47 20.10 17.72 -10.36
CA ASP A 47 21.42 17.10 -10.53
C ASP A 47 22.54 17.89 -9.82
N SER A 48 22.18 18.80 -8.91
CA SER A 48 23.17 19.55 -8.14
C SER A 48 24.08 18.64 -7.29
N PRO A 49 25.34 19.02 -7.03
CA PRO A 49 26.22 18.22 -6.18
C PRO A 49 25.65 17.94 -4.78
N ALA A 50 24.78 18.82 -4.28
CA ALA A 50 24.11 18.65 -3.00
C ALA A 50 23.02 17.56 -3.05
N SER A 51 22.30 17.41 -4.17
CA SER A 51 21.26 16.38 -4.33
C SER A 51 21.83 14.98 -4.60
N LEU A 52 23.10 14.91 -5.00
CA LEU A 52 23.86 13.67 -5.21
C LEU A 52 24.58 13.19 -3.94
N ALA A 53 24.66 14.04 -2.91
CA ALA A 53 25.27 13.67 -1.64
C ALA A 53 24.48 12.50 -1.00
N PRO A 54 25.15 11.39 -0.63
CA PRO A 54 24.47 10.25 -0.03
C PRO A 54 23.79 10.61 1.29
N ILE A 55 22.57 10.09 1.48
CA ILE A 55 21.79 10.20 2.71
C ILE A 55 21.55 8.80 3.24
N GLU A 56 21.95 8.55 4.50
CA GLU A 56 21.72 7.27 5.13
C GLU A 56 20.25 7.13 5.54
N VAL A 57 19.61 6.06 5.07
CA VAL A 57 18.19 5.78 5.26
C VAL A 57 17.94 4.31 5.58
N GLU A 58 17.05 4.07 6.53
CA GLU A 58 16.53 2.76 6.87
C GLU A 58 15.03 2.72 6.57
N PHE A 59 14.60 1.74 5.78
CA PHE A 59 13.20 1.54 5.46
C PHE A 59 12.61 0.40 6.28
N THR A 60 11.43 0.63 6.82
CA THR A 60 10.58 -0.44 7.37
C THR A 60 9.27 -0.47 6.62
N ILE A 61 9.01 -1.56 5.89
CA ILE A 61 7.73 -1.81 5.20
C ILE A 61 6.86 -2.66 6.11
N VAL A 62 5.63 -2.23 6.34
CA VAL A 62 4.61 -2.95 7.09
C VAL A 62 3.46 -3.27 6.16
N ASP A 63 3.19 -4.55 5.93
CA ASP A 63 2.03 -5.00 5.16
C ASP A 63 1.46 -6.27 5.79
N GLU A 64 0.15 -6.45 5.73
CA GLU A 64 -0.52 -7.63 6.27
C GLU A 64 -0.14 -8.90 5.48
N ARG A 65 0.24 -8.69 4.21
CA ARG A 65 0.56 -9.71 3.22
C ARG A 65 2.06 -10.04 3.27
N ASP A 66 2.41 -11.25 2.85
CA ASP A 66 3.80 -11.70 2.67
C ASP A 66 4.36 -11.37 1.26
N GLY A 67 3.57 -10.65 0.47
CA GLY A 67 3.85 -10.34 -0.92
C GLY A 67 2.89 -9.30 -1.47
N TYR A 68 3.02 -9.03 -2.76
CA TYR A 68 2.09 -8.16 -3.48
C TYR A 68 1.44 -8.92 -4.64
N PHE A 69 0.23 -8.48 -4.97
CA PHE A 69 -0.54 -9.00 -6.09
C PHE A 69 -0.43 -8.05 -7.28
N HIS A 70 -0.07 -8.56 -8.44
CA HIS A 70 -0.03 -7.79 -9.68
C HIS A 70 -1.45 -7.46 -10.17
N ILE A 71 -2.04 -6.41 -9.60
CA ILE A 71 -3.46 -6.06 -9.81
C ILE A 71 -3.84 -5.78 -11.27
N ILE A 72 -2.89 -5.37 -12.11
CA ILE A 72 -3.13 -5.19 -13.56
C ILE A 72 -3.52 -6.54 -14.20
N GLY A 73 -2.94 -7.65 -13.72
CA GLY A 73 -3.23 -9.00 -14.18
C GLY A 73 -4.48 -9.62 -13.55
N SER A 74 -5.25 -8.90 -12.72
CA SER A 74 -6.41 -9.46 -12.00
C SER A 74 -7.41 -10.16 -12.91
N PRO A 75 -7.83 -9.60 -14.07
CA PRO A 75 -8.83 -10.27 -14.91
C PRO A 75 -8.35 -11.64 -15.41
N LEU A 76 -7.06 -11.76 -15.76
CA LEU A 76 -6.48 -13.02 -16.22
C LEU A 76 -6.28 -14.01 -15.08
N ALA A 77 -5.89 -13.53 -13.90
CA ALA A 77 -5.78 -14.36 -12.69
C ALA A 77 -7.13 -14.96 -12.27
N LEU A 78 -8.23 -14.24 -12.51
CA LEU A 78 -9.58 -14.77 -12.25
C LEU A 78 -10.05 -15.79 -13.28
N ALA A 79 -9.53 -15.72 -14.52
CA ALA A 79 -9.93 -16.60 -15.61
C ALA A 79 -9.03 -17.84 -15.76
N SER A 80 -7.81 -17.81 -15.22
CA SER A 80 -6.81 -18.87 -15.41
C SER A 80 -6.10 -19.20 -14.10
N ASN A 81 -6.24 -20.45 -13.64
CA ASN A 81 -5.51 -20.97 -12.49
C ASN A 81 -3.99 -20.91 -12.69
N GLU A 82 -3.53 -21.21 -13.91
CA GLU A 82 -2.10 -21.19 -14.24
C GLU A 82 -1.49 -19.78 -14.11
N TYR A 83 -2.27 -18.75 -14.43
CA TYR A 83 -1.82 -17.37 -14.25
C TYR A 83 -2.00 -16.89 -12.81
N ALA A 84 -3.04 -17.34 -12.10
CA ALA A 84 -3.30 -16.98 -10.71
C ALA A 84 -2.10 -17.28 -9.80
N GLU A 85 -1.45 -18.43 -10.00
CA GLU A 85 -0.26 -18.84 -9.25
C GLU A 85 0.92 -17.86 -9.44
N LYS A 86 1.01 -17.23 -10.62
CA LYS A 86 2.09 -16.27 -10.98
C LYS A 86 1.75 -14.83 -10.60
N ALA A 87 0.49 -14.54 -10.27
CA ALA A 87 0.02 -13.19 -10.01
C ALA A 87 0.40 -12.69 -8.59
N TRP A 88 0.76 -13.61 -7.69
CA TRP A 88 1.30 -13.30 -6.36
C TRP A 88 2.82 -13.37 -6.38
N VAL A 89 3.48 -12.31 -5.92
CA VAL A 89 4.93 -12.26 -5.77
C VAL A 89 5.24 -12.02 -4.30
N LYS A 90 5.91 -12.97 -3.65
CA LYS A 90 6.32 -12.81 -2.26
C LYS A 90 7.44 -11.79 -2.15
N PHE A 91 7.51 -11.08 -1.03
CA PHE A 91 8.58 -10.11 -0.81
C PHE A 91 9.96 -10.74 -0.75
N GLU A 92 10.06 -11.98 -0.23
CA GLU A 92 11.32 -12.75 -0.19
C GLU A 92 11.92 -12.99 -1.59
N ASP A 93 11.06 -13.15 -2.60
CA ASP A 93 11.48 -13.40 -3.99
C ASP A 93 11.88 -12.11 -4.73
N VAL A 94 11.61 -10.93 -4.15
CA VAL A 94 11.97 -9.63 -4.74
C VAL A 94 13.40 -9.26 -4.35
N ALA A 95 14.38 -9.59 -5.19
CA ALA A 95 15.79 -9.32 -4.94
C ALA A 95 16.10 -7.85 -4.59
N ALA A 96 15.34 -6.89 -5.12
CA ALA A 96 15.49 -5.47 -4.82
C ALA A 96 15.18 -5.10 -3.37
N LEU A 97 14.33 -5.88 -2.69
CA LEU A 97 13.95 -5.70 -1.28
C LEU A 97 14.89 -6.43 -0.31
N GLN A 98 15.70 -7.37 -0.81
CA GLN A 98 16.66 -8.13 -0.01
C GLN A 98 17.94 -7.33 0.26
N ARG A 99 17.78 -6.20 0.95
CA ARG A 99 18.87 -5.28 1.32
C ARG A 99 18.92 -5.10 2.84
N PRO A 100 20.11 -4.92 3.43
CA PRO A 100 20.25 -4.81 4.89
C PRO A 100 19.54 -3.61 5.49
N ASN A 101 19.33 -2.55 4.71
CA ASN A 101 18.66 -1.32 5.13
C ASN A 101 17.16 -1.29 4.78
N ILE A 102 16.60 -2.41 4.32
CA ILE A 102 15.16 -2.60 4.13
C ILE A 102 14.72 -3.72 5.05
N ARG A 103 13.77 -3.42 5.93
CA ARG A 103 13.11 -4.40 6.78
C ARG A 103 11.66 -4.52 6.39
N ILE A 104 11.16 -5.74 6.33
CA ILE A 104 9.75 -6.02 6.09
C ILE A 104 9.15 -6.65 7.34
N ILE A 105 7.99 -6.16 7.74
CA ILE A 105 7.19 -6.67 8.83
C ILE A 105 5.87 -7.11 8.23
N GLN A 106 5.63 -8.41 8.22
CA GLN A 106 4.30 -8.92 7.93
C GLN A 106 3.40 -8.64 9.14
N GLY A 107 2.42 -7.75 9.00
CA GLY A 107 1.53 -7.32 10.07
C GLY A 107 0.71 -6.09 9.71
N SER A 108 -0.20 -5.71 10.61
CA SER A 108 -1.09 -4.57 10.44
C SER A 108 -0.58 -3.35 11.21
N ALA A 109 -0.55 -2.18 10.56
CA ALA A 109 -0.40 -0.90 11.26
C ALA A 109 -1.78 -0.45 11.76
N THR A 110 -1.97 -0.42 13.08
CA THR A 110 -3.28 -0.19 13.71
C THR A 110 -3.49 1.26 14.13
N HIS A 111 -2.41 1.97 14.45
CA HIS A 111 -2.46 3.37 14.83
C HIS A 111 -1.19 4.10 14.39
N VAL A 112 -1.34 5.37 13.99
CA VAL A 112 -0.25 6.26 13.63
C VAL A 112 -0.46 7.56 14.39
N ASP A 113 0.53 7.93 15.20
CA ASP A 113 0.58 9.20 15.90
C ASP A 113 1.61 10.12 15.22
N ALA A 114 1.10 11.08 14.46
CA ALA A 114 1.92 12.05 13.76
C ALA A 114 2.62 13.04 14.70
N ALA A 115 2.10 13.28 15.91
CA ALA A 115 2.68 14.21 16.86
C ALA A 115 3.92 13.63 17.53
N SER A 116 3.87 12.36 17.94
CA SER A 116 5.04 11.65 18.47
C SER A 116 5.91 10.98 17.41
N GLN A 117 5.47 10.97 16.15
CA GLN A 117 6.11 10.27 15.04
C GLN A 117 6.32 8.77 15.34
N THR A 118 5.27 8.15 15.88
CA THR A 118 5.26 6.72 16.20
C THR A 118 4.09 6.00 15.56
N ALA A 119 4.28 4.74 15.19
CA ALA A 119 3.23 3.87 14.68
C ALA A 119 3.13 2.60 15.51
N THR A 120 1.92 2.17 15.78
CA THR A 120 1.63 0.88 16.43
C THR A 120 1.42 -0.18 15.36
N VAL A 121 2.22 -1.23 15.41
CA VAL A 121 2.21 -2.33 14.46
C VAL A 121 2.00 -3.65 15.21
N THR A 122 1.09 -4.47 14.71
CA THR A 122 0.80 -5.80 15.22
C THR A 122 1.29 -6.83 14.20
N PRO A 123 2.41 -7.52 14.46
CA PRO A 123 2.91 -8.56 13.55
C PRO A 123 1.91 -9.71 13.39
N THR A 124 1.82 -10.25 12.17
CA THR A 124 0.96 -11.39 11.85
C THR A 124 1.34 -12.60 12.70
N GLY A 125 0.33 -13.26 13.28
CA GLY A 125 0.52 -14.42 14.16
C GLY A 125 0.79 -14.07 15.62
N THR A 126 0.84 -12.78 15.98
CA THR A 126 1.01 -12.32 17.37
C THR A 126 -0.14 -11.41 17.79
N THR A 127 -0.46 -11.40 19.08
CA THR A 127 -1.39 -10.42 19.69
C THR A 127 -0.66 -9.21 20.25
N GLU A 128 0.67 -9.25 20.27
CA GLU A 128 1.52 -8.20 20.83
C GLU A 128 1.76 -7.10 19.80
N SER A 129 1.23 -5.92 20.10
CA SER A 129 1.53 -4.72 19.33
C SER A 129 2.84 -4.11 19.80
N ARG A 130 3.64 -3.62 18.84
CA ARG A 130 4.87 -2.87 19.12
C ARG A 130 4.80 -1.48 18.53
N GLN A 131 5.47 -0.53 19.17
CA GLN A 131 5.64 0.81 18.63
C GLN A 131 6.91 0.90 17.79
N LEU A 132 6.80 1.56 16.64
CA LEU A 132 7.90 1.90 15.75
C LEU A 132 8.00 3.42 15.67
N ALA A 133 9.15 3.97 16.03
CA ALA A 133 9.45 5.37 15.79
C ALA A 133 9.89 5.56 14.34
N TYR A 134 9.48 6.66 13.71
CA TYR A 134 9.84 7.02 12.34
C TYR A 134 10.17 8.51 12.24
N ASP A 135 10.99 8.89 11.27
CA ASP A 135 11.20 10.29 10.90
C ASP A 135 10.24 10.69 9.77
N PHE A 136 10.04 9.78 8.82
CA PHE A 136 9.16 9.96 7.68
C PHE A 136 8.17 8.79 7.54
N LEU A 137 6.94 9.11 7.15
CA LEU A 137 5.88 8.14 6.93
C LEU A 137 5.42 8.17 5.47
N ILE A 138 5.30 6.98 4.87
CA ILE A 138 4.68 6.77 3.56
C ILE A 138 3.43 5.93 3.78
N ALA A 139 2.25 6.56 3.63
CA ALA A 139 0.97 5.88 3.73
C ALA A 139 0.53 5.36 2.35
N ALA A 140 0.69 4.06 2.13
CA ALA A 140 0.46 3.36 0.87
C ALA A 140 -0.37 2.06 1.04
N SER A 141 -1.22 1.99 2.07
CA SER A 141 -2.04 0.82 2.43
C SER A 141 -3.08 0.42 1.37
N GLY A 142 -3.34 1.31 0.40
CA GLY A 142 -4.42 1.16 -0.55
C GLY A 142 -5.79 1.45 0.07
N LEU A 143 -6.83 1.14 -0.72
CA LEU A 143 -8.22 1.35 -0.33
C LEU A 143 -8.86 0.02 0.06
N HIS A 144 -9.59 0.02 1.17
CA HIS A 144 -10.46 -1.07 1.56
C HIS A 144 -11.92 -0.68 1.32
N ARG A 145 -12.71 -1.54 0.66
CA ARG A 145 -14.15 -1.32 0.53
C ARG A 145 -14.84 -1.89 1.76
N ALA A 146 -15.35 -1.02 2.62
CA ALA A 146 -16.33 -1.43 3.60
C ALA A 146 -17.63 -1.76 2.86
N LEU A 147 -18.08 -3.02 2.90
CA LEU A 147 -19.44 -3.33 2.48
C LEU A 147 -20.38 -2.79 3.55
N SER A 148 -20.99 -1.65 3.27
CA SER A 148 -22.07 -1.12 4.10
C SER A 148 -23.19 -2.15 4.14
N ARG A 149 -23.34 -2.82 5.28
CA ARG A 149 -24.54 -3.61 5.54
C ARG A 149 -25.71 -2.63 5.61
N LEU A 150 -26.50 -2.58 4.54
CA LEU A 150 -27.82 -1.95 4.58
C LEU A 150 -28.66 -2.68 5.63
N GLY A 151 -28.93 -2.01 6.76
CA GLY A 151 -30.09 -2.23 7.62
C GLY A 151 -30.01 -3.36 8.66
N CYS A 152 -29.69 -3.00 9.91
CA CYS A 152 -30.61 -3.23 11.02
C CYS A 152 -30.33 -2.19 12.11
N GLY A 153 -31.37 -1.48 12.53
CA GLY A 153 -31.26 -0.22 13.26
C GLY A 153 -30.80 -0.32 14.71
N LYS A 154 -30.39 0.87 15.19
CA LYS A 154 -30.24 1.37 16.57
C LYS A 154 -29.03 0.87 17.39
N GLY A 155 -28.07 1.79 17.57
CA GLY A 155 -27.14 1.84 18.70
C GLY A 155 -25.70 2.19 18.31
N PRO A 156 -24.99 3.07 19.04
CA PRO A 156 -23.59 3.35 18.78
C PRO A 156 -22.77 2.18 19.33
N VAL A 157 -22.39 1.25 18.47
CA VAL A 157 -21.41 0.23 18.83
C VAL A 157 -20.19 0.46 17.95
N CYS A 158 -19.14 0.96 18.59
CA CYS A 158 -17.76 0.80 18.13
C CYS A 158 -17.56 -0.67 17.76
N ALA A 159 -17.55 -0.99 16.47
CA ALA A 159 -17.30 -2.34 15.98
C ALA A 159 -16.07 -2.33 15.09
N VAL A 160 -14.90 -2.31 15.75
CA VAL A 160 -13.73 -3.01 15.23
C VAL A 160 -14.08 -4.50 15.29
N THR A 161 -14.55 -5.06 14.19
CA THR A 161 -14.72 -6.50 14.05
C THR A 161 -13.88 -6.99 12.90
N ALA A 162 -12.70 -7.50 13.25
CA ALA A 162 -11.97 -8.46 12.44
C ALA A 162 -12.84 -9.70 12.23
N MET A 163 -13.12 -10.07 10.98
CA MET A 163 -13.45 -11.44 10.58
C MET A 163 -13.43 -11.57 9.06
N SER A 164 -12.37 -12.16 8.51
CA SER A 164 -12.47 -13.32 7.61
C SER A 164 -11.11 -13.86 7.21
N LEU A 165 -10.53 -14.69 8.10
CA LEU A 165 -10.02 -15.98 7.66
C LEU A 165 -11.21 -16.75 7.09
N GLY A 166 -11.33 -16.85 5.76
CA GLY A 166 -12.47 -17.56 5.18
C GLY A 166 -12.81 -17.33 3.72
N LEU A 167 -11.88 -16.95 2.84
CA LEU A 167 -12.15 -16.91 1.38
C LEU A 167 -11.36 -17.95 0.58
N GLY A 168 -10.65 -18.88 1.24
CA GLY A 168 -9.92 -19.97 0.57
C GLY A 168 -10.65 -21.32 0.53
N ARG A 169 -11.84 -21.45 1.15
CA ARG A 169 -12.55 -22.75 1.25
C ARG A 169 -13.97 -22.78 0.72
N ALA A 170 -14.52 -21.64 0.26
CA ALA A 170 -15.90 -21.55 -0.21
C ALA A 170 -16.07 -21.67 -1.75
N LEU A 171 -15.02 -22.08 -2.48
CA LEU A 171 -15.06 -22.28 -3.94
C LEU A 171 -15.23 -23.75 -4.37
N ALA A 172 -15.39 -24.69 -3.44
CA ALA A 172 -15.56 -26.12 -3.76
C ALA A 172 -17.00 -26.65 -3.75
N HIS A 173 -18.01 -25.86 -3.37
CA HIS A 173 -19.40 -26.35 -3.33
C HIS A 173 -20.42 -25.28 -3.74
N ARG A 174 -20.62 -25.11 -5.05
CA ARG A 174 -21.93 -24.72 -5.59
C ARG A 174 -22.09 -25.09 -7.08
N ARG A 175 -21.99 -26.40 -7.37
CA ARG A 175 -22.95 -27.04 -8.29
C ARG A 175 -24.31 -26.90 -7.62
N LEU A 176 -25.22 -26.15 -8.22
CA LEU A 176 -26.69 -26.27 -8.17
C LEU A 176 -27.21 -24.95 -8.75
N GLY A 177 -27.42 -24.95 -10.06
CA GLY A 177 -27.85 -23.78 -10.81
C GLY A 177 -29.24 -23.31 -10.40
N LEU A 178 -29.40 -22.00 -10.33
CA LEU A 178 -30.68 -21.29 -10.38
C LEU A 178 -30.46 -19.99 -11.17
N SER A 179 -31.40 -19.72 -12.07
CA SER A 179 -31.40 -18.62 -13.04
C SER A 179 -32.18 -17.40 -12.56
N SER A 180 -32.01 -16.33 -13.36
CA SER A 180 -33.00 -15.32 -13.79
C SER A 180 -33.41 -14.17 -12.88
N GLU A 181 -32.99 -12.98 -13.35
CA GLU A 181 -33.76 -11.75 -13.58
C GLU A 181 -34.16 -10.79 -12.43
N ASP A 182 -34.22 -9.51 -12.83
CA ASP A 182 -34.96 -8.35 -12.30
C ASP A 182 -34.22 -7.21 -11.54
N PRO A 183 -34.66 -5.93 -11.70
CA PRO A 183 -33.85 -4.88 -12.34
C PRO A 183 -33.45 -3.70 -11.43
N TRP A 184 -32.50 -2.90 -11.92
CA TRP A 184 -31.92 -1.73 -11.25
C TRP A 184 -32.86 -0.51 -11.21
N PRO A 185 -33.09 0.14 -10.05
CA PRO A 185 -33.57 1.50 -10.02
C PRO A 185 -32.42 2.49 -9.79
N LEU A 186 -32.35 3.44 -10.72
CA LEU A 186 -31.59 4.69 -10.65
C LEU A 186 -31.90 5.45 -9.35
N ALA A 187 -30.87 5.80 -8.58
CA ALA A 187 -30.93 6.88 -7.62
C ALA A 187 -29.71 7.79 -7.82
N ARG A 188 -30.01 9.06 -8.03
CA ARG A 188 -29.09 10.16 -8.40
C ARG A 188 -28.19 10.56 -7.23
N ASP A 189 -27.02 11.08 -7.58
CA ASP A 189 -25.94 11.60 -6.73
C ASP A 189 -26.37 12.69 -5.72
N PRO A 190 -25.46 13.06 -4.80
CA PRO A 190 -24.68 14.26 -5.09
C PRO A 190 -23.15 14.10 -4.98
N MET A 191 -22.50 14.76 -5.93
CA MET A 191 -21.09 15.15 -6.07
C MET A 191 -20.15 14.99 -4.87
N ILE A 192 -19.03 14.30 -5.13
CA ILE A 192 -17.69 14.67 -4.62
C ILE A 192 -16.72 14.70 -5.82
N ILE A 193 -15.86 15.72 -5.81
CA ILE A 193 -15.14 16.30 -6.94
C ILE A 193 -14.20 15.29 -7.64
N SER A 194 -14.41 15.15 -8.96
CA SER A 194 -13.51 14.50 -9.91
C SER A 194 -12.35 15.44 -10.23
N ALA A 195 -11.12 14.92 -10.24
CA ALA A 195 -9.98 15.65 -10.80
C ALA A 195 -10.11 15.67 -12.33
N ASP A 196 -10.07 16.87 -12.89
CA ASP A 196 -10.22 17.14 -14.31
C ASP A 196 -9.16 16.47 -15.17
N SER A 197 -9.64 16.09 -16.34
CA SER A 197 -8.91 15.59 -17.49
C SER A 197 -8.12 16.74 -18.14
N TYR A 198 -6.83 16.54 -18.41
CA TYR A 198 -6.10 17.44 -19.31
C TYR A 198 -6.63 17.27 -20.75
N PRO A 199 -6.91 18.35 -21.50
CA PRO A 199 -7.38 18.24 -22.87
C PRO A 199 -6.24 17.86 -23.83
N LEU A 200 -6.52 16.82 -24.63
CA LEU A 200 -5.80 16.49 -25.86
C LEU A 200 -5.97 17.65 -26.86
N GLY A 201 -4.87 18.31 -27.21
CA GLY A 201 -4.83 19.27 -28.32
C GLY A 201 -4.99 18.53 -29.65
N THR A 202 -6.09 18.80 -30.35
CA THR A 202 -6.31 18.41 -31.74
C THR A 202 -5.52 19.31 -32.69
N LEU A 203 -4.68 18.68 -33.50
CA LEU A 203 -4.22 19.17 -34.79
C LEU A 203 -5.41 19.54 -35.68
N ASN A 204 -5.32 20.67 -36.39
CA ASN A 204 -6.03 20.87 -37.64
C ASN A 204 -5.23 21.76 -38.59
N SER A 205 -5.09 21.24 -39.82
CA SER A 205 -4.78 21.87 -41.13
C SER A 205 -3.57 22.78 -41.24
#